data_AF-A0A497NEV2-F1
#
_entry.id   AF-A0A497NEV2-F1
#
_cell.length_a   1.000
_cell.length_b   1.000
_cell.length_c   1.000
_cell.angle_alpha   90.00
_cell.angle_beta   90.00
_cell.angle_gamma   90.00
#
_symmetry.space_group_name_H-M   'P 1'
#
loop_
_entity.id
_entity.type
_entity.pdbx_description
1 polymer ?
#
loop_
_entity_poly.entity_id
_entity_poly.type
_entity_poly.pdbx_seq_one_letter_code
_entity_poly.pdbx_strand_id
1 'polypeptide(L)'
;MSTKLKLSTNHISLKVKNLQESFRFYHEILQLPIIRIVGPKDNPRIIWLQGLEISQIKPDDERVPPTKTGFFGHIGFEVENIE
;
A
#
# COMPACT_ATOMS: atom_id res chain seq x y z
N MET A 1 2.48 22.90 -27.48
CA MET A 1 1.45 22.78 -26.43
C MET A 1 2.15 22.28 -25.18
N SER A 2 2.03 22.97 -24.04
CA SER A 2 2.58 22.50 -22.77
C SER A 2 1.68 21.41 -22.23
N THR A 3 2.10 20.15 -22.34
CA THR A 3 1.44 19.02 -21.70
C THR A 3 1.65 19.18 -20.20
N LYS A 4 0.68 19.79 -19.51
CA LYS A 4 0.69 19.84 -18.05
C LYS A 4 0.49 18.42 -17.53
N LEU A 5 1.51 17.87 -16.89
CA LEU A 5 1.40 16.66 -16.09
C LEU A 5 0.35 16.88 -14.99
N LYS A 6 -0.79 16.20 -15.10
CA LYS A 6 -1.75 16.13 -14.01
C LYS A 6 -1.29 15.06 -13.03
N LEU A 7 -0.49 15.48 -12.05
CA LEU A 7 -0.06 14.60 -10.96
C LEU A 7 -1.21 14.47 -9.94
N SER A 8 -1.89 13.33 -9.94
CA SER A 8 -2.72 12.90 -8.81
C SER A 8 -1.95 11.83 -8.03
N THR A 9 -1.74 12.06 -6.74
CA THR A 9 -1.23 11.01 -5.84
C THR A 9 -2.24 9.87 -5.86
N ASN A 10 -1.81 8.70 -6.36
CA ASN A 10 -2.66 7.53 -6.45
C ASN A 10 -2.71 6.83 -5.09
N HIS A 11 -1.56 6.61 -4.47
CA HIS A 11 -1.47 5.95 -3.16
C HIS A 11 -0.11 6.13 -2.46
N ILE A 12 -0.10 5.86 -1.17
CA ILE A 12 1.10 5.62 -0.35
C ILE A 12 1.21 4.12 -0.08
N SER A 13 2.40 3.53 -0.15
CA SER A 13 2.63 2.13 0.23
C SER A 13 3.18 2.03 1.66
N LEU A 14 2.56 1.17 2.47
CA LEU A 14 3.05 0.78 3.79
C LEU A 14 3.41 -0.70 3.79
N LYS A 15 4.66 -0.99 4.18
CA LYS A 15 5.12 -2.33 4.48
C LYS A 15 4.89 -2.60 5.96
N VAL A 16 4.15 -3.65 6.27
CA VAL A 16 3.70 -3.94 7.65
C VAL A 16 4.13 -5.33 8.09
N LYS A 17 4.33 -5.53 9.40
CA LYS A 17 4.68 -6.85 9.94
C LYS A 17 3.50 -7.83 9.88
N ASN A 18 2.28 -7.35 10.14
CA ASN A 18 1.06 -8.13 10.12
C ASN A 18 0.02 -7.43 9.23
N LEU A 19 -0.27 -8.03 8.07
CA LEU A 19 -1.19 -7.45 7.09
C LEU A 19 -2.63 -7.42 7.60
N GLN A 20 -3.09 -8.47 8.27
CA GLN A 20 -4.47 -8.57 8.73
C GLN A 20 -4.77 -7.57 9.85
N GLU A 21 -3.84 -7.42 10.80
CA GLU A 21 -3.98 -6.43 11.88
C GLU A 21 -4.00 -5.00 11.33
N SER A 22 -3.10 -4.72 10.37
CA SER A 22 -3.04 -3.41 9.72
C SER A 22 -4.31 -3.13 8.91
N PHE A 23 -4.79 -4.12 8.15
CA PHE A 23 -6.04 -4.02 7.41
C PHE A 23 -7.21 -3.69 8.35
N ARG A 24 -7.34 -4.40 9.46
CA ARG A 24 -8.37 -4.13 10.47
C ARG A 24 -8.32 -2.68 10.95
N PHE A 25 -7.14 -2.16 11.27
CA PHE A 25 -7.00 -0.78 11.71
C PHE A 25 -7.43 0.21 10.62
N TYR A 26 -6.87 0.11 9.41
CA TYR A 26 -7.13 1.10 8.37
C TYR A 26 -8.55 0.98 7.77
N HIS A 27 -9.08 -0.22 7.63
CA HIS A 27 -10.41 -0.44 7.05
C HIS A 27 -11.51 -0.37 8.09
N GLU A 28 -11.42 -1.10 9.21
CA GLU A 28 -12.53 -1.19 10.17
C GLU A 28 -12.54 -0.05 11.18
N ILE A 29 -11.39 0.47 11.58
CA ILE A 29 -11.33 1.57 12.56
C ILE A 29 -11.34 2.93 11.84
N LEU A 30 -10.47 3.11 10.85
CA LEU A 30 -10.37 4.35 10.09
C LEU A 30 -11.35 4.42 8.90
N GLN A 31 -12.12 3.36 8.64
CA GLN A 31 -13.18 3.34 7.64
C GLN A 31 -12.69 3.65 6.22
N LEU A 32 -11.42 3.33 5.90
CA LEU A 32 -10.90 3.50 4.55
C LEU A 32 -11.52 2.44 3.62
N PRO A 33 -12.17 2.82 2.51
CA PRO A 33 -12.79 1.87 1.59
C PRO A 33 -11.77 0.93 0.95
N ILE A 34 -12.14 -0.34 0.77
CA ILE A 34 -11.35 -1.30 -0.01
C ILE A 34 -11.52 -0.99 -1.49
N ILE A 35 -10.40 -0.85 -2.19
CA ILE A 35 -10.34 -0.64 -3.64
C ILE A 35 -10.00 -1.95 -4.35
N ARG A 36 -9.03 -2.71 -3.83
CA ARG A 36 -8.57 -3.96 -4.45
C ARG A 36 -7.88 -4.87 -3.45
N ILE A 37 -8.04 -6.18 -3.60
CA ILE A 37 -7.27 -7.20 -2.88
C ILE A 37 -6.52 -8.04 -3.89
N VAL A 38 -5.23 -8.28 -3.66
CA VAL A 38 -4.36 -9.09 -4.52
C VAL A 38 -3.91 -10.34 -3.76
N GLY A 39 -4.17 -11.52 -4.32
CA GLY A 39 -3.82 -12.82 -3.74
C GLY A 39 -5.06 -13.64 -3.34
N PRO A 40 -4.85 -14.83 -2.76
CA PRO A 40 -5.93 -15.67 -2.23
C PRO A 40 -6.78 -14.93 -1.19
N LYS A 41 -8.10 -15.19 -1.17
CA LYS A 41 -9.04 -14.54 -0.26
C LYS A 41 -8.65 -14.70 1.22
N ASP A 42 -8.17 -15.89 1.59
CA ASP A 42 -7.82 -16.21 2.97
C ASP A 42 -6.36 -15.85 3.32
N ASN A 43 -5.56 -15.48 2.32
CA ASN A 43 -4.17 -15.09 2.50
C ASN A 43 -3.77 -14.00 1.48
N PRO A 44 -4.33 -12.78 1.62
CA PRO A 44 -4.03 -11.69 0.72
C PRO A 44 -2.54 -11.32 0.79
N ARG A 45 -1.96 -10.95 -0.34
CA ARG A 45 -0.56 -10.49 -0.42
C ARG A 45 -0.47 -8.97 -0.35
N ILE A 46 -1.44 -8.28 -0.94
CA ILE A 46 -1.52 -6.81 -1.00
C ILE A 46 -2.98 -6.40 -0.87
N ILE A 47 -3.23 -5.39 -0.05
CA ILE A 47 -4.56 -4.78 0.10
C ILE A 47 -4.45 -3.31 -0.27
N TRP A 48 -5.36 -2.87 -1.13
CA TRP A 48 -5.48 -1.49 -1.59
C TRP A 48 -6.71 -0.90 -0.95
N LEU A 49 -6.51 0.11 -0.12
CA LEU A 49 -7.53 0.98 0.42
C LEU A 49 -7.46 2.34 -0.30
N GLN A 50 -8.45 3.19 -0.12
CA GLN A 50 -8.44 4.53 -0.71
C GLN A 50 -7.17 5.29 -0.31
N GLY A 51 -6.30 5.56 -1.30
CA GLY A 51 -5.03 6.27 -1.10
C GLY A 51 -3.92 5.46 -0.41
N LEU A 52 -4.11 4.17 -0.14
CA LEU A 52 -3.19 3.37 0.66
C LEU A 52 -3.02 1.94 0.10
N GLU A 53 -1.78 1.56 -0.21
CA GLU A 53 -1.36 0.18 -0.43
C GLU A 53 -0.77 -0.38 0.87
N ILE A 54 -1.20 -1.57 1.29
CA ILE A 54 -0.64 -2.29 2.43
C ILE A 54 -0.17 -3.66 1.97
N SER A 55 1.08 -4.00 2.27
CA SER A 55 1.62 -5.34 2.03
C SER A 55 2.53 -5.79 3.16
N GLN A 56 2.59 -7.11 3.38
CA GLN A 56 3.43 -7.64 4.44
C GLN A 56 4.91 -7.53 4.09
N ILE A 57 5.74 -7.19 5.08
CA ILE A 57 7.19 -7.30 4.98
C ILE A 57 7.54 -8.75 4.67
N LYS A 58 8.33 -8.98 3.64
CA LYS A 58 8.77 -10.34 3.33
C LYS A 58 9.78 -10.81 4.39
N PRO A 59 9.75 -12.08 4.81
CA PRO A 59 10.68 -12.59 5.81
C PRO A 59 12.17 -12.46 5.43
N ASP A 60 12.45 -12.44 4.13
CA ASP A 60 13.79 -12.32 3.54
C ASP A 60 14.21 -10.87 3.25
N ASP A 61 13.43 -9.87 3.65
CA ASP A 61 13.79 -8.47 3.44
C ASP A 61 14.80 -8.00 4.50
N GLU A 62 16.09 -8.29 4.27
CA GLU A 62 17.22 -7.93 5.16
C GLU A 62 17.33 -6.43 5.43
N ARG A 63 16.66 -5.58 4.64
CA ARG A 63 16.67 -4.13 4.80
C ARG A 63 15.80 -3.66 5.97
N VAL A 64 15.08 -4.57 6.62
CA VAL A 64 14.14 -4.27 7.70
C VAL A 64 14.66 -4.86 9.01
N PRO A 65 15.17 -4.02 9.94
CA PRO A 65 15.55 -4.49 11.26
C PRO A 65 14.38 -5.22 11.93
N PRO A 66 14.62 -6.32 12.68
CA PRO A 66 13.56 -7.07 13.37
C PRO A 66 12.70 -6.22 14.33
N THR A 67 13.26 -5.10 14.76
CA THR A 67 12.63 -4.11 15.65
C THR A 67 11.62 -3.20 14.95
N LYS A 68 11.59 -3.15 13.62
CA LYS A 68 10.61 -2.34 12.89
C LYS A 68 9.29 -3.11 12.74
N THR A 69 8.20 -2.47 13.15
CA THR A 69 6.82 -2.98 13.00
C THR A 69 6.24 -2.72 11.60
N GLY A 70 6.83 -1.76 10.88
CA GLY A 70 6.49 -1.38 9.53
C GLY A 70 7.39 -0.25 9.02
N PHE A 71 7.28 0.08 7.74
CA PHE A 71 7.94 1.25 7.16
C PHE A 71 7.19 1.76 5.93
N PHE A 72 7.43 3.02 5.61
CA PHE A 72 6.97 3.65 4.39
C PHE A 72 7.70 3.06 3.18
N GLY A 73 6.94 2.48 2.24
CA GLY A 73 7.48 1.87 1.03
C GLY A 73 7.78 2.88 -0.06
N HIS A 74 6.75 3.48 -0.63
CA HIS A 74 6.84 4.41 -1.76
C HIS A 74 5.57 5.26 -1.88
N ILE A 75 5.59 6.23 -2.79
CA ILE A 75 4.42 6.97 -3.27
C ILE A 75 4.19 6.60 -4.72
N GLY A 76 2.96 6.22 -5.06
CA GLY A 76 2.52 6.02 -6.43
C GLY A 76 1.83 7.29 -6.96
N PHE A 77 2.27 7.75 -8.12
CA PHE A 77 1.59 8.81 -8.88
C PHE A 77 0.93 8.19 -10.10
N GLU A 78 -0.29 8.65 -10.38
CA GLU A 78 -0.94 8.37 -11.65
C GLU A 78 -0.55 9.44 -12.67
N VAL A 79 -0.30 9.02 -13.90
CA VAL A 79 0.02 9.89 -15.03
C VAL A 79 -0.87 9.54 -16.21
N GLU A 80 -1.29 10.56 -16.97
CA GLU A 80 -2.09 10.37 -18.18
C GLU A 80 -1.29 9.70 -19.31
N ASN A 81 0.03 9.91 -19.33
CA ASN A 81 0.96 9.27 -20.25
C ASN A 81 2.31 9.02 -19.54
N ILE A 82 2.85 7.81 -19.65
CA ILE A 82 4.14 7.39 -19.06
C ILE A 82 5.30 7.44 -20.07
N GLU A 83 4.97 7.60 -21.36
CA GLU A 83 5.94 7.67 -22.46
C GLU A 83 6.64 9.04 -22.54
#